data_AF-A0A4Q1SRB6-F1
#
_entry.id   AF-A0A4Q1SRB6-F1
#
_cell.length_a   1.000
_cell.length_b   1.000
_cell.length_c   1.000
_cell.angle_alpha   90.00
_cell.angle_beta   90.00
_cell.angle_gamma   90.00
#
_symmetry.space_group_name_H-M   'P 1'
#
loop_
_entity.id
_entity.type
_entity.pdbx_description
1 polymer ?
#
loop_
_entity_poly.entity_id
_entity_poly.type
_entity_poly.pdbx_seq_one_letter_code
_entity_poly.pdbx_strand_id
1 'polypeptide(L)'
;MNVVYPIPMKVMEGPALGPITSIQYIDILGRWNSFVPIDPVTLDSGSLEVHVYLEQLPPTGEFDRKKGYLVEEEGYYLEIKGITDTKTVVWIYANSTRGYFYAYHTWIQLQQHPLKEGWILDHPRMKRRGIVEGYYGDPWTMDERERALTILSSQKMNTYVYAPKNDRYHRDQWAVPYPMDELSQIARLRDCCQNNCIDMIFAVSPGLSIQYASKQHAELLFDKYKQVYELGIRHFGLFFDDIPLSLWHEADQHRFQDLTEAHIHFIHTLFAKLKELDRNNYLYVCPTQYFGKGDEAYITRLGRELPGEVELLWTGRTICSPEIDVREARIFYEQTGHKPLYWDNYPVNDANMRDEMHIGPYLHRHPYLYLHSNGVIANVMEYPEASLLSLLTIAHYLWNPVKYDAKESFRSAVLTIVGEERAEAFMKLSDCINQSALSPLPGGELLTQWLDHQRIWHLDQQTSSKFKTIVEHYQTEATELLMMGNKKLREELKPWIEQVIEDLQYLLDVLQADSFDEMEKVTKERHELDRVKALGFFPDLIVSEIIGMTRKE
;
A
#
# COMPACT_ATOMS: atom_id res chain seq x y z
N MET A 1 -17.48 -17.55 16.57
CA MET A 1 -18.11 -18.41 15.54
C MET A 1 -17.42 -18.13 14.21
N ASN A 2 -17.48 -19.05 13.25
CA ASN A 2 -16.82 -18.87 11.94
C ASN A 2 -17.31 -17.56 11.29
N VAL A 3 -16.38 -16.65 11.00
CA VAL A 3 -16.64 -15.57 10.04
C VAL A 3 -16.76 -16.26 8.69
N VAL A 4 -18.00 -16.45 8.24
CA VAL A 4 -18.28 -16.98 6.91
C VAL A 4 -18.04 -15.84 5.93
N TYR A 5 -16.77 -15.59 5.61
CA TYR A 5 -16.40 -14.96 4.34
C TYR A 5 -17.16 -15.69 3.23
N PRO A 6 -17.62 -15.00 2.18
CA PRO A 6 -18.36 -15.64 1.11
C PRO A 6 -17.55 -16.80 0.57
N ILE A 7 -18.13 -17.99 0.65
CA ILE A 7 -17.64 -19.16 -0.09
C ILE A 7 -17.57 -18.68 -1.56
N PRO A 8 -16.40 -18.76 -2.23
CA PRO A 8 -16.24 -18.20 -3.57
C PRO A 8 -17.40 -18.68 -4.45
N MET A 9 -18.06 -17.73 -5.14
CA MET A 9 -19.36 -18.00 -5.76
C MET A 9 -19.29 -19.25 -6.65
N LYS A 10 -20.01 -20.31 -6.25
CA LYS A 10 -20.13 -21.60 -6.95
C LYS A 10 -18.83 -22.40 -7.16
N VAL A 11 -18.13 -22.79 -6.09
CA VAL A 11 -17.16 -23.93 -6.15
C VAL A 11 -17.71 -25.27 -5.62
N MET A 12 -19.02 -25.39 -5.40
CA MET A 12 -19.62 -26.63 -4.87
C MET A 12 -20.07 -27.66 -5.93
N GLU A 13 -20.15 -27.29 -7.20
CA GLU A 13 -20.26 -28.24 -8.34
C GLU A 13 -19.44 -27.65 -9.49
N GLY A 14 -18.35 -28.31 -9.88
CA GLY A 14 -17.37 -27.73 -10.80
C GLY A 14 -17.86 -27.66 -12.25
N PRO A 15 -17.96 -26.46 -12.86
CA PRO A 15 -17.95 -26.33 -14.31
C PRO A 15 -16.51 -26.33 -14.81
N ALA A 16 -16.25 -26.93 -15.99
CA ALA A 16 -14.96 -26.83 -16.63
C ALA A 16 -14.62 -25.35 -16.91
N LEU A 17 -13.46 -24.90 -16.41
CA LEU A 17 -12.86 -23.65 -16.86
C LEU A 17 -12.51 -23.82 -18.36
N GLY A 18 -12.80 -22.81 -19.18
CA GLY A 18 -12.79 -22.93 -20.64
C GLY A 18 -11.40 -23.05 -21.29
N PRO A 19 -11.33 -23.04 -22.64
CA PRO A 19 -10.07 -23.08 -23.39
C PRO A 19 -9.03 -22.06 -22.91
N ILE A 20 -7.78 -22.49 -22.73
CA ILE A 20 -6.67 -21.59 -22.40
C ILE A 20 -5.45 -21.90 -23.27
N THR A 21 -5.02 -20.90 -24.05
CA THR A 21 -3.78 -20.93 -24.82
C THR A 21 -2.61 -20.51 -23.93
N SER A 22 -2.17 -21.45 -23.08
CA SER A 22 -0.95 -21.37 -22.26
C SER A 22 -1.02 -20.38 -21.03
N ILE A 23 -0.22 -20.55 -19.94
CA ILE A 23 -0.31 -20.01 -18.52
C ILE A 23 1.10 -19.87 -17.79
N GLN A 24 2.01 -18.94 -18.12
CA GLN A 24 3.39 -18.86 -17.52
C GLN A 24 3.37 -18.01 -16.26
N TYR A 25 4.46 -18.11 -15.52
CA TYR A 25 4.65 -17.40 -14.29
C TYR A 25 5.87 -16.49 -14.31
N ILE A 26 5.66 -15.18 -14.13
CA ILE A 26 6.70 -14.26 -13.67
C ILE A 26 6.67 -14.29 -12.14
N ASP A 27 7.61 -15.04 -11.57
CA ASP A 27 7.67 -15.29 -10.14
C ASP A 27 8.40 -14.18 -9.37
N ILE A 28 7.77 -12.99 -9.30
CA ILE A 28 8.36 -11.81 -8.62
C ILE A 28 8.69 -12.04 -7.13
N LEU A 29 8.22 -13.13 -6.50
CA LEU A 29 8.48 -13.45 -5.09
C LEU A 29 9.20 -14.81 -4.87
N GLY A 30 9.63 -15.50 -5.93
CA GLY A 30 10.37 -16.78 -5.84
C GLY A 30 9.58 -17.94 -5.19
N ARG A 31 8.27 -18.04 -5.46
CA ARG A 31 7.32 -19.03 -4.92
C ARG A 31 7.23 -20.36 -5.69
N TRP A 32 7.58 -20.39 -6.97
CA TRP A 32 7.35 -21.53 -7.86
C TRP A 32 8.45 -22.57 -7.78
N ASN A 33 8.08 -23.82 -7.50
CA ASN A 33 8.98 -24.95 -7.42
C ASN A 33 8.60 -26.00 -8.48
N SER A 34 9.49 -26.30 -9.43
CA SER A 34 9.25 -27.34 -10.43
C SER A 34 9.65 -28.73 -9.90
N PHE A 35 9.06 -29.79 -10.47
CA PHE A 35 9.45 -31.18 -10.16
C PHE A 35 10.75 -31.61 -10.87
N VAL A 36 10.97 -31.07 -12.07
CA VAL A 36 12.11 -31.26 -12.97
C VAL A 36 12.29 -29.94 -13.75
N PRO A 37 13.46 -29.61 -14.33
CA PRO A 37 13.52 -28.59 -15.39
C PRO A 37 12.75 -29.09 -16.61
N ILE A 38 11.59 -28.50 -16.90
CA ILE A 38 10.74 -28.82 -18.04
C ILE A 38 10.52 -27.52 -18.81
N ASP A 39 10.62 -27.57 -20.14
CA ASP A 39 10.35 -26.44 -21.01
C ASP A 39 8.87 -26.00 -20.93
N PRO A 40 8.53 -24.73 -21.20
CA PRO A 40 7.15 -24.26 -21.16
C PRO A 40 6.29 -25.00 -22.18
N VAL A 41 5.13 -25.51 -21.76
CA VAL A 41 4.19 -26.17 -22.68
C VAL A 41 3.26 -25.11 -23.28
N THR A 42 3.42 -24.87 -24.58
CA THR A 42 2.51 -24.04 -25.37
C THR A 42 1.31 -24.89 -25.78
N LEU A 43 0.14 -24.58 -25.21
CA LEU A 43 -1.11 -25.27 -25.54
C LEU A 43 -1.74 -24.64 -26.77
N ASP A 44 -2.06 -25.45 -27.78
CA ASP A 44 -2.92 -25.07 -28.90
C ASP A 44 -4.34 -24.72 -28.40
N SER A 45 -5.11 -23.98 -29.20
CA SER A 45 -6.37 -23.30 -28.81
C SER A 45 -7.60 -24.20 -28.57
N GLY A 46 -7.38 -25.44 -28.12
CA GLY A 46 -8.41 -26.38 -27.69
C GLY A 46 -8.95 -26.10 -26.29
N SER A 47 -10.08 -26.75 -25.96
CA SER A 47 -10.67 -26.70 -24.62
C SER A 47 -9.84 -27.49 -23.61
N LEU A 48 -9.09 -26.78 -22.77
CA LEU A 48 -8.34 -27.33 -21.64
C LEU A 48 -9.31 -27.78 -20.52
N GLU A 49 -9.42 -29.07 -20.26
CA GLU A 49 -10.19 -29.57 -19.12
C GLU A 49 -9.37 -29.39 -17.83
N VAL A 50 -9.75 -28.40 -17.01
CA VAL A 50 -9.16 -28.14 -15.69
C VAL A 50 -9.97 -28.82 -14.60
N HIS A 51 -9.36 -29.77 -13.89
CA HIS A 51 -9.92 -30.30 -12.64
C HIS A 51 -9.31 -29.58 -11.45
N VAL A 52 -10.13 -28.83 -10.71
CA VAL A 52 -9.74 -28.24 -9.43
C VAL A 52 -10.24 -29.11 -8.30
N TYR A 53 -9.31 -29.63 -7.49
CA TYR A 53 -9.62 -30.37 -6.27
C TYR A 53 -9.46 -29.45 -5.05
N LEU A 54 -10.56 -29.29 -4.30
CA LEU A 54 -10.59 -28.58 -3.01
C LEU A 54 -10.81 -29.59 -1.90
N GLU A 55 -9.87 -29.70 -0.97
CA GLU A 55 -9.91 -30.71 0.08
C GLU A 55 -9.67 -30.12 1.47
N GLN A 56 -10.58 -30.38 2.40
CA GLN A 56 -10.27 -30.28 3.82
C GLN A 56 -9.48 -31.50 4.34
N LEU A 57 -9.34 -32.57 3.55
CA LEU A 57 -8.37 -33.69 3.66
C LEU A 57 -8.55 -34.67 2.46
N PRO A 58 -7.50 -35.38 1.96
CA PRO A 58 -7.62 -36.16 0.72
C PRO A 58 -8.28 -37.55 0.81
N PRO A 59 -9.07 -37.95 -0.20
CA PRO A 59 -9.20 -39.35 -0.58
C PRO A 59 -7.80 -39.93 -0.86
N THR A 60 -7.57 -41.11 -0.32
CA THR A 60 -6.33 -41.90 -0.39
C THR A 60 -5.63 -41.94 -1.76
N GLY A 61 -4.31 -41.68 -1.79
CA GLY A 61 -3.46 -42.19 -2.87
C GLY A 61 -2.20 -41.38 -3.15
N GLU A 62 -2.36 -40.22 -3.80
CA GLU A 62 -1.31 -39.62 -4.64
C GLU A 62 -0.75 -38.28 -4.13
N PHE A 63 -1.37 -37.69 -3.09
CA PHE A 63 -0.95 -36.41 -2.51
C PHE A 63 0.19 -36.58 -1.50
N ASP A 64 1.24 -35.75 -1.56
CA ASP A 64 2.29 -35.70 -0.54
C ASP A 64 1.77 -35.02 0.74
N ARG A 65 1.08 -35.83 1.56
CA ARG A 65 0.50 -35.44 2.85
C ARG A 65 1.48 -34.75 3.79
N LYS A 66 2.80 -34.86 3.60
CA LYS A 66 3.79 -34.17 4.44
C LYS A 66 3.78 -32.65 4.28
N LYS A 67 3.41 -32.13 3.09
CA LYS A 67 3.41 -30.68 2.82
C LYS A 67 2.21 -29.96 3.41
N GLY A 68 1.05 -30.62 3.53
CA GLY A 68 -0.16 -30.03 4.12
C GLY A 68 0.01 -29.59 5.59
N TYR A 69 0.93 -30.22 6.33
CA TYR A 69 1.27 -29.82 7.70
C TYR A 69 2.10 -28.52 7.80
N LEU A 70 2.63 -28.03 6.68
CA LEU A 70 3.45 -26.81 6.60
C LEU A 70 2.61 -25.57 6.26
N VAL A 71 1.30 -25.71 6.05
CA VAL A 71 0.42 -24.60 5.70
C VAL A 71 0.05 -23.81 6.96
N GLU A 72 0.69 -22.65 7.11
CA GLU A 72 0.44 -21.66 8.17
C GLU A 72 -0.87 -20.88 7.97
N GLU A 73 -1.29 -20.07 8.95
CA GLU A 73 -2.51 -19.24 8.86
C GLU A 73 -2.49 -18.34 7.61
N GLU A 74 -3.62 -18.30 6.89
CA GLU A 74 -3.76 -17.62 5.58
C GLU A 74 -2.88 -18.20 4.44
N GLY A 75 -2.07 -19.22 4.72
CA GLY A 75 -1.26 -19.91 3.72
C GLY A 75 -2.04 -20.93 2.89
N TYR A 76 -1.40 -21.40 1.83
CA TYR A 76 -1.94 -22.42 0.93
C TYR A 76 -0.84 -23.23 0.24
N TYR A 77 -1.22 -24.42 -0.20
CA TYR A 77 -0.48 -25.26 -1.15
C TYR A 77 -1.27 -25.32 -2.45
N LEU A 78 -0.61 -25.05 -3.58
CA LEU A 78 -1.15 -25.17 -4.93
C LEU A 78 -0.21 -26.06 -5.75
N GLU A 79 -0.73 -27.03 -6.47
CA GLU A 79 0.07 -27.96 -7.29
C GLU A 79 -0.58 -28.16 -8.66
N ILE A 80 0.23 -28.08 -9.72
CA ILE A 80 -0.19 -28.26 -11.12
C ILE A 80 0.56 -29.46 -11.69
N LYS A 81 -0.21 -30.43 -12.21
CA LYS A 81 0.28 -31.71 -12.75
C LYS A 81 -0.61 -32.23 -13.89
N GLY A 82 -0.07 -33.15 -14.67
CA GLY A 82 -0.78 -33.81 -15.76
C GLY A 82 -1.13 -32.84 -16.89
N ILE A 83 -0.21 -31.93 -17.23
CA ILE A 83 -0.42 -30.98 -18.32
C ILE A 83 -0.32 -31.74 -19.65
N THR A 84 -1.40 -31.69 -20.42
CA THR A 84 -1.47 -32.16 -21.81
C THR A 84 -2.21 -31.13 -22.65
N ASP A 85 -2.17 -31.29 -23.98
CA ASP A 85 -2.88 -30.45 -24.95
C ASP A 85 -4.39 -30.28 -24.69
N THR A 86 -4.98 -31.14 -23.85
CA THR A 86 -6.42 -31.17 -23.55
C THR A 86 -6.77 -31.19 -22.06
N LYS A 87 -5.79 -31.33 -21.15
CA LYS A 87 -6.05 -31.53 -19.72
C LYS A 87 -5.01 -30.86 -18.82
N THR A 88 -5.43 -30.43 -17.65
CA THR A 88 -4.54 -30.08 -16.53
C THR A 88 -5.23 -30.36 -15.20
N VAL A 89 -4.49 -30.86 -14.21
CA VAL A 89 -4.99 -31.06 -12.85
C VAL A 89 -4.37 -30.01 -11.93
N VAL A 90 -5.23 -29.34 -11.15
CA VAL A 90 -4.85 -28.33 -10.17
C VAL A 90 -5.37 -28.75 -8.79
N TRP A 91 -4.45 -28.93 -7.85
CA TRP A 91 -4.77 -29.23 -6.46
C TRP A 91 -4.59 -27.96 -5.62
N ILE A 92 -5.60 -27.63 -4.80
CA ILE A 92 -5.52 -26.51 -3.85
C ILE A 92 -5.89 -27.00 -2.45
N TYR A 93 -4.98 -26.80 -1.50
CA TYR A 93 -5.19 -27.07 -0.08
C TYR A 93 -4.85 -25.82 0.74
N ALA A 94 -5.77 -25.40 1.60
CA ALA A 94 -5.56 -24.29 2.53
C ALA A 94 -6.27 -24.57 3.87
N ASN A 95 -5.75 -24.02 4.96
CA ASN A 95 -6.30 -24.25 6.31
C ASN A 95 -7.42 -23.26 6.70
N SER A 96 -7.71 -22.25 5.87
CA SER A 96 -8.71 -21.22 6.13
C SER A 96 -9.36 -20.73 4.83
N THR A 97 -10.56 -20.15 4.92
CA THR A 97 -11.26 -19.55 3.78
C THR A 97 -10.43 -18.46 3.09
N ARG A 98 -9.68 -17.68 3.87
CA ARG A 98 -8.79 -16.63 3.36
C ARG A 98 -7.58 -17.23 2.63
N GLY A 99 -7.00 -18.33 3.12
CA GLY A 99 -5.97 -19.08 2.40
C GLY A 99 -6.47 -19.65 1.06
N TYR A 100 -7.71 -20.17 1.02
CA TYR A 100 -8.34 -20.58 -0.24
C TYR A 100 -8.55 -19.42 -1.21
N PHE A 101 -9.02 -18.27 -0.73
CA PHE A 101 -9.17 -17.04 -1.52
C PHE A 101 -7.82 -16.58 -2.11
N TYR A 102 -6.73 -16.65 -1.33
CA TYR A 102 -5.38 -16.34 -1.81
C TYR A 102 -4.83 -17.35 -2.81
N ALA A 103 -5.10 -18.65 -2.61
CA ALA A 103 -4.76 -19.69 -3.58
C ALA A 103 -5.49 -19.48 -4.91
N TYR A 104 -6.78 -19.13 -4.86
CA TYR A 104 -7.58 -18.79 -6.03
C TYR A 104 -6.99 -17.58 -6.79
N HIS A 105 -6.63 -16.50 -6.10
CA HIS A 105 -5.98 -15.36 -6.78
C HIS A 105 -4.62 -15.71 -7.40
N THR A 106 -3.83 -16.57 -6.75
CA THR A 106 -2.59 -17.09 -7.37
C THR A 106 -2.87 -17.95 -8.60
N TRP A 107 -3.93 -18.78 -8.57
CA TRP A 107 -4.38 -19.52 -9.75
C TRP A 107 -4.80 -18.59 -10.91
N ILE A 108 -5.61 -17.56 -10.64
CA ILE A 108 -6.00 -16.56 -11.66
C ILE A 108 -4.77 -15.83 -12.23
N GLN A 109 -3.78 -15.49 -11.41
CA GLN A 109 -2.51 -14.88 -11.87
C GLN A 109 -1.70 -15.84 -12.75
N LEU A 110 -1.65 -17.13 -12.41
CA LEU A 110 -0.97 -18.13 -13.23
C LEU A 110 -1.60 -18.23 -14.63
N GLN A 111 -2.92 -18.12 -14.76
CA GLN A 111 -3.69 -18.26 -16.02
C GLN A 111 -3.32 -17.28 -17.16
N GLN A 112 -2.30 -16.43 -17.02
CA GLN A 112 -2.04 -15.29 -17.92
C GLN A 112 -0.90 -15.45 -18.99
N HIS A 113 -0.06 -16.53 -19.10
CA HIS A 113 1.07 -16.63 -20.13
C HIS A 113 1.34 -18.00 -20.91
N PRO A 114 2.48 -18.79 -20.86
CA PRO A 114 2.55 -20.32 -21.07
C PRO A 114 2.71 -21.43 -19.92
N LEU A 115 1.96 -22.55 -19.82
CA LEU A 115 1.80 -23.41 -18.57
C LEU A 115 3.03 -24.28 -18.17
N LYS A 116 3.19 -24.56 -16.86
CA LYS A 116 4.25 -25.43 -16.29
C LYS A 116 3.75 -26.33 -15.14
N GLU A 117 4.31 -27.54 -15.04
CA GLU A 117 4.10 -28.42 -13.88
C GLU A 117 4.99 -27.99 -12.71
N GLY A 118 4.46 -28.13 -11.49
CA GLY A 118 5.14 -27.65 -10.29
C GLY A 118 4.17 -27.42 -9.14
N TRP A 119 4.67 -26.74 -8.11
CA TRP A 119 3.91 -26.45 -6.91
C TRP A 119 4.37 -25.15 -6.24
N ILE A 120 3.46 -24.58 -5.47
CA ILE A 120 3.61 -23.42 -4.62
C ILE A 120 3.24 -23.86 -3.20
N LEU A 121 4.07 -23.55 -2.22
CA LEU A 121 3.70 -23.50 -0.81
C LEU A 121 3.96 -22.06 -0.36
N ASP A 122 2.90 -21.32 -0.04
CA ASP A 122 2.96 -19.87 0.11
C ASP A 122 2.14 -19.41 1.31
N HIS A 123 2.66 -18.42 2.02
CA HIS A 123 2.09 -17.91 3.27
C HIS A 123 2.61 -16.48 3.53
N PRO A 124 1.83 -15.60 4.17
CA PRO A 124 2.26 -14.24 4.43
C PRO A 124 3.31 -14.21 5.54
N ARG A 125 4.32 -13.35 5.39
CA ARG A 125 5.29 -13.09 6.48
C ARG A 125 4.76 -12.10 7.51
N MET A 126 3.91 -11.15 7.12
CA MET A 126 3.28 -10.20 8.04
C MET A 126 1.79 -10.51 8.24
N LYS A 127 1.33 -10.48 9.50
CA LYS A 127 -0.05 -10.84 9.87
C LYS A 127 -1.07 -9.80 9.40
N ARG A 128 -0.76 -8.51 9.51
CA ARG A 128 -1.64 -7.40 9.08
C ARG A 128 -1.04 -6.72 7.85
N ARG A 129 -1.81 -6.67 6.77
CA ARG A 129 -1.36 -6.17 5.47
C ARG A 129 -2.51 -5.37 4.87
N GLY A 130 -2.36 -4.05 4.72
CA GLY A 130 -3.53 -3.25 4.40
C GLY A 130 -3.28 -1.77 4.24
N ILE A 131 -4.40 -1.05 4.24
CA ILE A 131 -4.44 0.40 4.07
C ILE A 131 -5.25 1.08 5.17
N VAL A 132 -4.94 2.35 5.43
CA VAL A 132 -5.73 3.26 6.25
C VAL A 132 -6.13 4.45 5.40
N GLU A 133 -7.42 4.76 5.41
CA GLU A 133 -7.97 5.99 4.83
C GLU A 133 -7.86 7.10 5.88
N GLY A 134 -6.63 7.54 6.17
CA GLY A 134 -6.32 8.38 7.34
C GLY A 134 -5.77 9.77 7.01
N TYR A 135 -5.80 10.16 5.72
CA TYR A 135 -5.31 11.42 5.18
C TYR A 135 -6.30 12.59 5.39
N TYR A 136 -5.80 13.81 5.21
CA TYR A 136 -6.54 15.07 5.27
C TYR A 136 -6.95 15.55 3.87
N GLY A 137 -8.14 15.14 3.41
CA GLY A 137 -8.71 15.49 2.11
C GLY A 137 -10.15 14.98 1.97
N ASP A 138 -10.72 15.05 0.77
CA ASP A 138 -12.03 14.46 0.51
C ASP A 138 -11.93 12.92 0.58
N PRO A 139 -12.82 12.22 1.32
CA PRO A 139 -12.81 10.76 1.41
C PRO A 139 -13.05 10.10 0.05
N TRP A 140 -12.44 8.94 -0.19
CA TRP A 140 -12.67 8.17 -1.42
C TRP A 140 -14.16 7.83 -1.58
N THR A 141 -14.66 7.89 -2.82
CA THR A 141 -16.02 7.43 -3.12
C THR A 141 -16.14 5.92 -2.92
N MET A 142 -17.36 5.42 -2.77
CA MET A 142 -17.60 3.99 -2.56
C MET A 142 -17.11 3.12 -3.73
N ASP A 143 -17.14 3.63 -4.96
CA ASP A 143 -16.73 2.87 -6.14
C ASP A 143 -15.19 2.85 -6.27
N GLU A 144 -14.50 3.92 -5.84
CA GLU A 144 -13.03 3.97 -5.71
C GLU A 144 -12.54 3.03 -4.61
N ARG A 145 -13.18 3.03 -3.43
CA ARG A 145 -12.92 2.06 -2.36
C ARG A 145 -13.12 0.62 -2.85
N GLU A 146 -14.23 0.33 -3.53
CA GLU A 146 -14.54 -1.00 -4.04
C GLU A 146 -13.49 -1.49 -5.05
N ARG A 147 -13.07 -0.62 -5.97
CA ARG A 147 -12.00 -0.91 -6.94
C ARG A 147 -10.66 -1.15 -6.24
N ALA A 148 -10.25 -0.27 -5.33
CA ALA A 148 -8.97 -0.39 -4.63
C ALA A 148 -8.91 -1.67 -3.78
N LEU A 149 -9.94 -1.93 -2.96
CA LEU A 149 -10.01 -3.13 -2.11
C LEU A 149 -10.02 -4.42 -2.93
N THR A 150 -10.64 -4.43 -4.12
CA THR A 150 -10.63 -5.60 -5.02
C THR A 150 -9.25 -5.87 -5.63
N ILE A 151 -8.50 -4.82 -5.99
CA ILE A 151 -7.13 -4.97 -6.49
C ILE A 151 -6.19 -5.44 -5.36
N LEU A 152 -6.27 -4.81 -4.19
CA LEU A 152 -5.37 -5.09 -3.06
C LEU A 152 -5.63 -6.47 -2.42
N SER A 153 -6.89 -6.93 -2.38
CA SER A 153 -7.23 -8.29 -1.93
C SER A 153 -6.68 -9.36 -2.88
N SER A 154 -6.63 -9.09 -4.19
CA SER A 154 -6.01 -9.99 -5.17
C SER A 154 -4.49 -10.14 -4.95
N GLN A 155 -3.84 -9.08 -4.46
CA GLN A 155 -2.46 -9.11 -3.94
C GLN A 155 -2.37 -9.44 -2.45
N LYS A 156 -3.41 -10.06 -1.90
CA LYS A 156 -3.42 -10.73 -0.60
C LYS A 156 -3.24 -9.79 0.60
N MET A 157 -3.61 -8.51 0.46
CA MET A 157 -3.92 -7.67 1.61
C MET A 157 -5.16 -8.22 2.36
N ASN A 158 -5.23 -7.97 3.67
CA ASN A 158 -6.28 -8.46 4.56
C ASN A 158 -6.88 -7.39 5.49
N THR A 159 -6.41 -6.14 5.46
CA THR A 159 -6.83 -5.11 6.42
C THR A 159 -7.24 -3.81 5.73
N TYR A 160 -8.36 -3.22 6.14
CA TYR A 160 -8.77 -1.86 5.75
C TYR A 160 -9.21 -1.10 6.99
N VAL A 161 -8.61 0.07 7.24
CA VAL A 161 -8.93 0.93 8.36
C VAL A 161 -9.72 2.15 7.88
N TYR A 162 -11.00 2.20 8.25
CA TYR A 162 -11.86 3.36 8.06
C TYR A 162 -11.56 4.40 9.14
N ALA A 163 -10.81 5.45 8.78
CA ALA A 163 -10.45 6.56 9.66
C ALA A 163 -10.44 7.95 8.96
N PRO A 164 -11.38 8.26 8.03
CA PRO A 164 -11.31 9.49 7.23
C PRO A 164 -11.41 10.72 8.14
N LYS A 165 -10.37 11.56 8.13
CA LYS A 165 -10.24 12.71 9.04
C LYS A 165 -11.37 13.74 8.91
N ASN A 166 -12.00 13.82 7.73
CA ASN A 166 -13.11 14.72 7.43
C ASN A 166 -14.51 14.12 7.75
N ASP A 167 -14.62 12.87 8.21
CA ASP A 167 -15.88 12.37 8.77
C ASP A 167 -16.10 12.95 10.17
N ARG A 168 -17.06 13.88 10.27
CA ARG A 168 -17.47 14.50 11.53
C ARG A 168 -17.83 13.48 12.62
N TYR A 169 -18.42 12.33 12.27
CA TYR A 169 -18.85 11.32 13.24
C TYR A 169 -17.71 10.40 13.70
N HIS A 170 -16.59 10.41 12.98
CA HIS A 170 -15.33 9.74 13.36
C HIS A 170 -14.53 10.58 14.37
N ARG A 171 -14.53 11.92 14.25
CA ARG A 171 -13.70 12.82 15.08
C ARG A 171 -14.50 13.86 15.87
N ASP A 172 -14.95 14.95 15.25
CA ASP A 172 -15.50 16.12 15.96
C ASP A 172 -16.78 15.84 16.76
N GLN A 173 -17.63 14.98 16.21
CA GLN A 173 -18.92 14.53 16.75
C GLN A 173 -18.87 13.03 17.09
N TRP A 174 -17.74 12.53 17.58
CA TRP A 174 -17.56 11.12 17.99
C TRP A 174 -18.60 10.62 19.00
N ALA A 175 -19.23 11.51 19.77
CA ALA A 175 -20.27 11.16 20.73
C ALA A 175 -21.67 10.98 20.08
N VAL A 176 -21.84 11.40 18.83
CA VAL A 176 -23.12 11.35 18.11
C VAL A 176 -23.21 10.05 17.29
N PRO A 177 -24.28 9.25 17.44
CA PRO A 177 -24.49 8.06 16.60
C PRO A 177 -24.57 8.41 15.10
N TYR A 178 -24.17 7.49 14.23
CA TYR A 178 -24.36 7.69 12.79
C TYR A 178 -25.85 7.66 12.43
N PRO A 179 -26.31 8.53 11.51
CA PRO A 179 -27.65 8.45 10.95
C PRO A 179 -27.76 7.24 9.98
N MET A 180 -28.99 6.85 9.65
CA MET A 180 -29.28 5.59 8.94
C MET A 180 -28.75 5.53 7.50
N ASP A 181 -28.65 6.68 6.83
CA ASP A 181 -28.05 6.84 5.50
C ASP A 181 -26.53 6.60 5.53
N GLU A 182 -25.82 7.23 6.46
CA GLU A 182 -24.37 7.02 6.64
C GLU A 182 -24.06 5.58 7.09
N LEU A 183 -24.87 5.02 8.01
CA LEU A 183 -24.77 3.59 8.39
C LEU A 183 -24.96 2.65 7.19
N SER A 184 -25.80 3.02 6.22
CA SER A 184 -26.02 2.22 5.02
C SER A 184 -24.78 2.23 4.11
N GLN A 185 -24.03 3.33 4.07
CA GLN A 185 -22.74 3.38 3.37
C GLN A 185 -21.67 2.54 4.10
N ILE A 186 -21.60 2.63 5.43
CA ILE A 186 -20.72 1.79 6.26
C ILE A 186 -21.05 0.30 6.05
N ALA A 187 -22.33 -0.06 5.95
CA ALA A 187 -22.75 -1.43 5.64
C ALA A 187 -22.32 -1.88 4.24
N ARG A 188 -22.48 -1.04 3.19
CA ARG A 188 -21.97 -1.34 1.84
C ARG A 188 -20.44 -1.56 1.85
N LEU A 189 -19.70 -0.74 2.60
CA LEU A 189 -18.24 -0.86 2.74
C LEU A 189 -17.83 -2.13 3.49
N ARG A 190 -18.56 -2.49 4.54
CA ARG A 190 -18.41 -3.77 5.26
C ARG A 190 -18.61 -4.96 4.31
N ASP A 191 -19.67 -4.94 3.50
CA ASP A 191 -19.97 -5.98 2.52
C ASP A 191 -18.84 -6.10 1.47
N CYS A 192 -18.36 -4.97 0.96
CA CYS A 192 -17.22 -4.93 0.05
C CYS A 192 -15.95 -5.55 0.66
N CYS A 193 -15.63 -5.21 1.92
CA CYS A 193 -14.49 -5.80 2.63
C CYS A 193 -14.66 -7.32 2.82
N GLN A 194 -15.84 -7.78 3.25
CA GLN A 194 -16.13 -9.21 3.43
C GLN A 194 -16.01 -9.99 2.10
N ASN A 195 -16.54 -9.45 1.00
CA ASN A 195 -16.43 -10.03 -0.34
C ASN A 195 -14.97 -10.18 -0.81
N ASN A 196 -14.09 -9.30 -0.33
CA ASN A 196 -12.65 -9.29 -0.60
C ASN A 196 -11.80 -9.99 0.47
N CYS A 197 -12.42 -10.72 1.40
CA CYS A 197 -11.75 -11.35 2.55
C CYS A 197 -10.93 -10.38 3.43
N ILE A 198 -11.24 -9.08 3.42
CA ILE A 198 -10.59 -8.03 4.18
C ILE A 198 -11.30 -7.82 5.53
N ASP A 199 -10.51 -7.69 6.60
CA ASP A 199 -10.95 -7.25 7.92
C ASP A 199 -11.10 -5.72 7.92
N MET A 200 -12.35 -5.24 8.02
CA MET A 200 -12.66 -3.83 8.20
C MET A 200 -12.49 -3.43 9.67
N ILE A 201 -11.61 -2.46 9.93
CA ILE A 201 -11.43 -1.79 11.21
C ILE A 201 -12.23 -0.50 11.16
N PHE A 202 -13.18 -0.34 12.06
CA PHE A 202 -13.92 0.91 12.22
C PHE A 202 -13.27 1.78 13.31
N ALA A 203 -12.61 2.87 12.92
CA ALA A 203 -11.90 3.73 13.86
C ALA A 203 -12.74 4.95 14.30
N VAL A 204 -12.40 5.49 15.47
CA VAL A 204 -12.92 6.74 16.03
C VAL A 204 -11.76 7.47 16.70
N SER A 205 -11.64 8.79 16.47
CA SER A 205 -10.62 9.68 17.06
C SER A 205 -11.27 10.66 18.05
N PRO A 206 -11.63 10.26 19.28
CA PRO A 206 -12.43 11.09 20.18
C PRO A 206 -11.60 12.13 20.97
N GLY A 207 -10.27 12.14 20.79
CA GLY A 207 -9.31 12.85 21.64
C GLY A 207 -9.51 14.37 21.79
N LEU A 208 -10.24 15.02 20.88
CA LEU A 208 -10.49 16.48 20.92
C LEU A 208 -11.41 16.93 22.07
N SER A 209 -12.25 16.04 22.60
CA SER A 209 -13.29 16.40 23.58
C SER A 209 -13.63 15.29 24.58
N ILE A 210 -12.87 14.21 24.59
CA ILE A 210 -13.11 13.08 25.48
C ILE A 210 -12.59 13.34 26.90
N GLN A 211 -13.46 13.10 27.89
CA GLN A 211 -13.12 13.07 29.30
C GLN A 211 -12.85 11.63 29.71
N TYR A 212 -11.59 11.27 29.94
CA TYR A 212 -11.17 9.90 30.26
C TYR A 212 -11.76 9.39 31.59
N ALA A 213 -12.09 10.32 32.50
CA ALA A 213 -12.74 10.05 33.77
C ALA A 213 -14.25 9.77 33.65
N SER A 214 -14.88 10.19 32.54
CA SER A 214 -16.33 10.18 32.37
C SER A 214 -16.85 8.82 31.90
N LYS A 215 -17.62 8.16 32.77
CA LYS A 215 -18.33 6.92 32.43
C LYS A 215 -19.29 7.12 31.25
N GLN A 216 -19.96 8.27 31.18
CA GLN A 216 -20.86 8.62 30.10
C GLN A 216 -20.13 8.68 28.75
N HIS A 217 -18.91 9.22 28.70
CA HIS A 217 -18.12 9.26 27.47
C HIS A 217 -17.69 7.86 27.03
N ALA A 218 -17.31 6.99 27.97
CA ALA A 218 -17.01 5.58 27.69
C ALA A 218 -18.25 4.80 27.19
N GLU A 219 -19.44 5.12 27.71
CA GLU A 219 -20.71 4.54 27.27
C GLU A 219 -21.11 5.02 25.87
N LEU A 220 -21.03 6.33 25.58
CA LEU A 220 -21.33 6.89 24.26
C LEU A 220 -20.43 6.31 23.15
N LEU A 221 -19.13 6.14 23.41
CA LEU A 221 -18.21 5.52 22.46
C LEU A 221 -18.49 4.02 22.28
N PHE A 222 -18.78 3.31 23.37
CA PHE A 222 -19.17 1.91 23.30
C PHE A 222 -20.47 1.71 22.52
N ASP A 223 -21.47 2.56 22.70
CA ASP A 223 -22.75 2.48 21.98
C ASP A 223 -22.55 2.77 20.47
N LYS A 224 -21.64 3.68 20.07
CA LYS A 224 -21.25 3.83 18.65
C LYS A 224 -20.58 2.56 18.11
N TYR A 225 -19.65 1.95 18.85
CA TYR A 225 -19.06 0.68 18.42
C TYR A 225 -20.07 -0.47 18.36
N LYS A 226 -21.05 -0.48 19.26
CA LYS A 226 -22.17 -1.42 19.22
C LYS A 226 -23.05 -1.21 17.98
N GLN A 227 -23.33 0.05 17.61
CA GLN A 227 -24.07 0.41 16.39
C GLN A 227 -23.43 -0.21 15.13
N VAL A 228 -22.10 -0.13 14.98
CA VAL A 228 -21.40 -0.74 13.83
C VAL A 228 -21.13 -2.24 14.01
N TYR A 229 -21.07 -2.75 15.25
CA TYR A 229 -21.03 -4.18 15.54
C TYR A 229 -22.31 -4.90 15.08
N GLU A 230 -23.46 -4.25 15.20
CA GLU A 230 -24.75 -4.73 14.67
C GLU A 230 -24.74 -4.81 13.13
N LEU A 231 -23.95 -3.98 12.45
CA LEU A 231 -23.60 -4.13 11.02
C LEU A 231 -22.57 -5.24 10.74
N GLY A 232 -22.19 -6.06 11.72
CA GLY A 232 -21.26 -7.19 11.53
C GLY A 232 -19.76 -6.83 11.57
N ILE A 233 -19.38 -5.60 11.92
CA ILE A 233 -17.97 -5.22 12.11
C ILE A 233 -17.45 -5.80 13.45
N ARG A 234 -16.19 -6.26 13.47
CA ARG A 234 -15.57 -6.94 14.63
C ARG A 234 -14.19 -6.39 15.03
N HIS A 235 -13.66 -5.46 14.25
CA HIS A 235 -12.39 -4.80 14.53
C HIS A 235 -12.64 -3.30 14.70
N PHE A 236 -12.09 -2.71 15.77
CA PHE A 236 -12.34 -1.34 16.17
C PHE A 236 -11.02 -0.57 16.33
N GLY A 237 -11.01 0.72 16.03
CA GLY A 237 -9.86 1.60 16.21
C GLY A 237 -10.17 2.73 17.19
N LEU A 238 -9.38 2.89 18.25
CA LEU A 238 -9.45 4.01 19.19
C LEU A 238 -8.19 4.85 19.04
N PHE A 239 -8.32 6.00 18.38
CA PHE A 239 -7.18 6.79 17.96
C PHE A 239 -7.07 8.09 18.77
N PHE A 240 -5.86 8.35 19.26
CA PHE A 240 -5.49 9.54 20.02
C PHE A 240 -4.37 10.32 19.34
N ASP A 241 -4.29 10.19 18.01
CA ASP A 241 -3.41 10.98 17.14
C ASP A 241 -3.80 12.47 17.16
N ASP A 242 -2.80 13.32 16.93
CA ASP A 242 -2.94 14.77 16.76
C ASP A 242 -3.68 15.50 17.89
N ILE A 243 -3.47 15.04 19.14
CA ILE A 243 -3.82 15.75 20.38
C ILE A 243 -2.57 16.01 21.25
N PRO A 244 -2.57 17.01 22.15
CA PRO A 244 -1.40 17.27 22.99
C PRO A 244 -1.20 16.24 24.11
N LEU A 245 0.06 16.04 24.50
CA LEU A 245 0.50 15.03 25.47
C LEU A 245 0.23 15.42 26.94
N SER A 246 -0.95 15.98 27.24
CA SER A 246 -1.33 16.46 28.58
C SER A 246 -2.82 16.30 28.88
N LEU A 247 -3.19 16.25 30.16
CA LEU A 247 -4.60 16.20 30.60
C LEU A 247 -5.26 17.57 30.46
N TRP A 248 -6.39 17.63 29.76
CA TRP A 248 -7.07 18.88 29.40
C TRP A 248 -8.30 19.19 30.26
N HIS A 249 -9.04 18.17 30.68
CA HIS A 249 -10.25 18.34 31.48
C HIS A 249 -9.94 18.27 32.97
N GLU A 250 -10.53 19.16 33.76
CA GLU A 250 -10.34 19.24 35.21
C GLU A 250 -10.68 17.91 35.91
N ALA A 251 -11.75 17.24 35.46
CA ALA A 251 -12.16 15.93 35.98
C ALA A 251 -11.11 14.82 35.74
N ASP A 252 -10.32 14.92 34.68
CA ASP A 252 -9.24 13.97 34.40
C ASP A 252 -8.00 14.32 35.24
N GLN A 253 -7.67 15.61 35.35
CA GLN A 253 -6.57 16.12 36.20
C GLN A 253 -6.76 15.81 37.69
N HIS A 254 -8.00 15.77 38.19
CA HIS A 254 -8.31 15.34 39.56
C HIS A 254 -8.25 13.82 39.75
N ARG A 255 -8.35 13.03 38.67
CA ARG A 255 -8.52 11.57 38.74
C ARG A 255 -7.25 10.79 38.41
N PHE A 256 -6.42 11.29 37.50
CA PHE A 256 -5.25 10.59 36.97
C PHE A 256 -3.99 11.44 37.17
N GLN A 257 -2.85 10.78 37.38
CA GLN A 257 -1.56 11.45 37.53
C GLN A 257 -1.06 12.08 36.23
N ASP A 258 -1.31 11.41 35.10
CA ASP A 258 -0.86 11.82 33.77
C ASP A 258 -1.79 11.28 32.67
N LEU A 259 -1.54 11.71 31.42
CA LEU A 259 -2.30 11.28 30.24
C LEU A 259 -2.19 9.76 29.98
N THR A 260 -1.05 9.15 30.31
CA THR A 260 -0.82 7.71 30.14
C THR A 260 -1.76 6.90 31.03
N GLU A 261 -1.88 7.25 32.31
CA GLU A 261 -2.80 6.58 33.24
C GLU A 261 -4.26 6.74 32.78
N ALA A 262 -4.64 7.93 32.31
CA ALA A 262 -5.96 8.21 31.77
C ALA A 262 -6.27 7.34 30.53
N HIS A 263 -5.32 7.22 29.60
CA HIS A 263 -5.43 6.39 28.40
C HIS A 263 -5.52 4.90 28.75
N ILE A 264 -4.63 4.41 29.61
CA ILE A 264 -4.64 3.02 30.09
C ILE A 264 -6.01 2.69 30.70
N HIS A 265 -6.50 3.53 31.61
CA HIS A 265 -7.81 3.34 32.24
C HIS A 265 -8.96 3.29 31.21
N PHE A 266 -8.96 4.23 30.27
CA PHE A 266 -10.03 4.36 29.28
C PHE A 266 -10.03 3.20 28.27
N ILE A 267 -8.86 2.84 27.74
CA ILE A 267 -8.68 1.71 26.81
C ILE A 267 -9.09 0.40 27.49
N HIS A 268 -8.66 0.13 28.72
CA HIS A 268 -9.10 -1.06 29.47
C HIS A 268 -10.61 -1.11 29.64
N THR A 269 -11.22 0.01 30.04
CA THR A 269 -12.67 0.11 30.27
C THR A 269 -13.46 -0.18 28.98
N LEU A 270 -13.01 0.37 27.85
CA LEU A 270 -13.66 0.18 26.56
C LEU A 270 -13.42 -1.22 25.98
N PHE A 271 -12.19 -1.73 26.06
CA PHE A 271 -11.83 -3.05 25.55
C PHE A 271 -12.51 -4.17 26.33
N ALA A 272 -12.65 -4.03 27.65
CA ALA A 272 -13.41 -4.97 28.48
C ALA A 272 -14.88 -5.04 28.02
N LYS A 273 -15.53 -3.90 27.77
CA LYS A 273 -16.91 -3.84 27.22
C LYS A 273 -16.99 -4.48 25.83
N LEU A 274 -16.02 -4.23 24.94
CA LEU A 274 -15.97 -4.86 23.62
C LEU A 274 -15.81 -6.39 23.72
N LYS A 275 -14.97 -6.89 24.63
CA LYS A 275 -14.77 -8.33 24.87
C LYS A 275 -15.96 -9.00 25.57
N GLU A 276 -16.73 -8.25 26.37
CA GLU A 276 -18.00 -8.70 26.93
C GLU A 276 -19.08 -8.85 25.84
N LEU A 277 -19.12 -7.90 24.88
CA LEU A 277 -20.03 -7.95 23.73
C LEU A 277 -19.74 -9.12 22.77
N ASP A 278 -18.47 -9.31 22.41
CA ASP A 278 -17.97 -10.51 21.70
C ASP A 278 -16.48 -10.70 22.00
N ARG A 279 -16.09 -11.88 22.48
CA ARG A 279 -14.69 -12.21 22.78
C ARG A 279 -13.78 -12.14 21.55
N ASN A 280 -14.35 -12.28 20.35
CA ASN A 280 -13.64 -12.19 19.07
C ASN A 280 -13.42 -10.74 18.60
N ASN A 281 -13.87 -9.73 19.35
CA ASN A 281 -13.62 -8.33 19.01
C ASN A 281 -12.13 -7.97 19.19
N TYR A 282 -11.60 -7.19 18.27
CA TYR A 282 -10.23 -6.68 18.28
C TYR A 282 -10.21 -5.16 18.43
N LEU A 283 -9.18 -4.63 19.10
CA LEU A 283 -8.96 -3.20 19.26
C LEU A 283 -7.57 -2.80 18.78
N TYR A 284 -7.54 -1.80 17.92
CA TYR A 284 -6.35 -1.10 17.45
C TYR A 284 -6.30 0.24 18.19
N VAL A 285 -5.14 0.64 18.68
CA VAL A 285 -4.94 1.94 19.35
C VAL A 285 -3.87 2.72 18.60
N CYS A 286 -4.20 3.96 18.21
CA CYS A 286 -3.20 4.95 17.82
C CYS A 286 -2.87 5.77 19.08
N PRO A 287 -1.67 5.65 19.68
CA PRO A 287 -1.30 6.42 20.86
C PRO A 287 -1.05 7.89 20.50
N THR A 288 -1.04 8.79 21.49
CA THR A 288 -0.75 10.22 21.22
C THR A 288 0.71 10.45 20.85
N GLN A 289 1.63 9.74 21.49
CA GLN A 289 2.96 9.54 20.93
C GLN A 289 2.93 8.30 20.04
N TYR A 290 2.74 8.49 18.74
CA TYR A 290 2.70 7.43 17.72
C TYR A 290 4.01 7.28 16.93
N PHE A 291 5.04 8.05 17.26
CA PHE A 291 6.37 7.99 16.62
C PHE A 291 7.50 8.27 17.62
N GLY A 292 8.71 7.87 17.27
CA GLY A 292 9.91 8.08 18.08
C GLY A 292 10.85 6.87 18.11
N LYS A 293 11.49 6.64 19.25
CA LYS A 293 12.41 5.51 19.44
C LYS A 293 11.73 4.20 19.85
N GLY A 294 10.53 4.29 20.42
CA GLY A 294 9.82 3.15 21.00
C GLY A 294 10.28 2.81 22.43
N ASP A 295 11.10 3.68 23.04
CA ASP A 295 11.60 3.56 24.42
C ASP A 295 11.13 4.70 25.34
N GLU A 296 10.30 5.61 24.82
CA GLU A 296 9.80 6.76 25.55
C GLU A 296 8.81 6.36 26.66
N ALA A 297 8.79 7.14 27.74
CA ALA A 297 8.08 6.78 28.96
C ALA A 297 6.57 6.55 28.77
N TYR A 298 5.90 7.37 27.94
CA TYR A 298 4.48 7.25 27.64
C TYR A 298 4.18 5.92 26.93
N ILE A 299 4.82 5.64 25.79
CA ILE A 299 4.54 4.44 24.99
C ILE A 299 4.97 3.15 25.71
N THR A 300 6.09 3.20 26.44
CA THR A 300 6.59 2.10 27.27
C THR A 300 5.61 1.72 28.38
N ARG A 301 5.09 2.71 29.12
CA ARG A 301 4.11 2.48 30.19
C ARG A 301 2.76 2.02 29.62
N LEU A 302 2.27 2.70 28.57
CA LEU A 302 1.04 2.35 27.88
C LEU A 302 1.05 0.89 27.42
N GLY A 303 2.08 0.46 26.69
CA GLY A 303 2.20 -0.92 26.22
C GLY A 303 2.23 -1.95 27.36
N ARG A 304 3.07 -1.72 28.38
CA ARG A 304 3.23 -2.67 29.49
C ARG A 304 1.97 -2.89 30.32
N GLU A 305 1.13 -1.86 30.44
CA GLU A 305 -0.12 -1.94 31.20
C GLU A 305 -1.31 -2.40 30.33
N LEU A 306 -1.21 -2.38 28.99
CA LEU A 306 -2.28 -2.85 28.09
C LEU A 306 -2.20 -4.36 27.78
N PRO A 307 -3.34 -5.04 27.54
CA PRO A 307 -3.35 -6.46 27.15
C PRO A 307 -2.72 -6.66 25.77
N GLY A 308 -1.85 -7.66 25.61
CA GLY A 308 -1.17 -7.98 24.34
C GLY A 308 -2.07 -8.41 23.16
N GLU A 309 -3.39 -8.37 23.32
CA GLU A 309 -4.38 -8.50 22.23
C GLU A 309 -4.72 -7.15 21.57
N VAL A 310 -4.33 -6.02 22.17
CA VAL A 310 -4.52 -4.68 21.62
C VAL A 310 -3.38 -4.39 20.64
N GLU A 311 -3.70 -4.06 19.39
CA GLU A 311 -2.70 -3.71 18.38
C GLU A 311 -2.28 -2.24 18.59
N LEU A 312 -0.99 -1.96 18.79
CA LEU A 312 -0.46 -0.59 18.91
C LEU A 312 0.06 -0.09 17.56
N LEU A 313 -0.51 1.02 17.09
CA LEU A 313 -0.08 1.70 15.86
C LEU A 313 1.14 2.57 16.11
N TRP A 314 2.08 2.56 15.16
CA TRP A 314 3.35 3.28 15.25
C TRP A 314 3.84 3.69 13.86
N THR A 315 4.37 4.90 13.67
CA THR A 315 4.84 5.35 12.33
C THR A 315 6.34 5.18 12.12
N GLY A 316 7.06 4.67 13.13
CA GLY A 316 8.52 4.52 13.10
C GLY A 316 9.25 5.68 13.79
N ARG A 317 10.44 6.02 13.29
CA ARG A 317 11.30 7.04 13.89
C ARG A 317 10.71 8.45 13.80
N THR A 318 9.96 8.73 12.73
CA THR A 318 9.31 10.00 12.42
C THR A 318 7.88 9.78 11.94
N ILE A 319 7.11 10.86 11.76
CA ILE A 319 5.71 10.79 11.28
C ILE A 319 5.66 10.15 9.89
N CYS A 320 6.43 10.68 8.93
CA CYS A 320 6.77 10.01 7.69
C CYS A 320 8.19 9.45 7.85
N SER A 321 8.34 8.13 7.96
CA SER A 321 9.65 7.49 8.19
C SER A 321 10.38 7.21 6.88
N PRO A 322 11.59 7.77 6.64
CA PRO A 322 12.37 7.43 5.44
C PRO A 322 12.76 5.96 5.40
N GLU A 323 13.06 5.37 6.56
CA GLU A 323 13.37 3.95 6.74
C GLU A 323 12.65 3.37 7.97
N ILE A 324 12.46 2.04 7.99
CA ILE A 324 11.97 1.32 9.18
C ILE A 324 12.87 0.10 9.41
N ASP A 325 13.64 0.14 10.50
CA ASP A 325 14.63 -0.87 10.85
C ASP A 325 14.10 -1.92 11.85
N VAL A 326 14.48 -3.19 11.65
CA VAL A 326 14.09 -4.30 12.52
C VAL A 326 14.59 -4.15 13.97
N ARG A 327 15.71 -3.46 14.17
CA ARG A 327 16.28 -3.16 15.50
C ARG A 327 15.39 -2.20 16.28
N GLU A 328 14.77 -1.24 15.61
CA GLU A 328 13.83 -0.30 16.22
C GLU A 328 12.50 -0.99 16.54
N ALA A 329 11.99 -1.82 15.63
CA ALA A 329 10.84 -2.69 15.91
C ALA A 329 11.07 -3.60 17.13
N ARG A 330 12.29 -4.14 17.27
CA ARG A 330 12.69 -4.93 18.42
C ARG A 330 12.77 -4.11 19.72
N ILE A 331 13.31 -2.88 19.68
CA ILE A 331 13.32 -1.98 20.85
C ILE A 331 11.88 -1.70 21.31
N PHE A 332 10.99 -1.33 20.39
CA PHE A 332 9.57 -1.13 20.69
C PHE A 332 8.97 -2.37 21.35
N TYR A 333 9.21 -3.57 20.80
CA TYR A 333 8.73 -4.82 21.39
C TYR A 333 9.27 -5.11 22.80
N GLU A 334 10.58 -4.92 23.02
CA GLU A 334 11.22 -5.16 24.31
C GLU A 334 10.79 -4.14 25.39
N GLN A 335 10.47 -2.91 24.99
CA GLN A 335 10.01 -1.88 25.93
C GLN A 335 8.52 -1.98 26.22
N THR A 336 7.68 -2.13 25.20
CA THR A 336 6.21 -2.11 25.34
C THR A 336 5.62 -3.49 25.68
N GLY A 337 6.24 -4.59 25.24
CA GLY A 337 5.65 -5.92 25.22
C GLY A 337 4.78 -6.21 23.99
N HIS A 338 4.60 -5.24 23.09
CA HIS A 338 3.78 -5.32 21.89
C HIS A 338 4.65 -5.26 20.63
N LYS A 339 4.37 -6.08 19.62
CA LYS A 339 4.98 -5.85 18.30
C LYS A 339 4.29 -4.63 17.68
N PRO A 340 5.02 -3.62 17.16
CA PRO A 340 4.37 -2.51 16.49
C PRO A 340 3.63 -3.00 15.26
N LEU A 341 2.42 -2.48 15.07
CA LEU A 341 1.75 -2.49 13.78
C LEU A 341 2.02 -1.13 13.12
N TYR A 342 2.72 -1.11 12.00
CA TYR A 342 3.11 0.17 11.43
C TYR A 342 1.93 0.86 10.76
N TRP A 343 1.61 2.09 11.18
CA TRP A 343 0.89 3.05 10.34
C TRP A 343 1.97 3.72 9.50
N ASP A 344 2.12 3.33 8.24
CA ASP A 344 3.17 3.91 7.40
C ASP A 344 2.61 5.07 6.59
N ASN A 345 3.15 6.27 6.78
CA ASN A 345 2.76 7.46 6.02
C ASN A 345 3.45 7.47 4.66
N TYR A 346 3.06 6.49 3.84
CA TYR A 346 3.35 6.35 2.42
C TYR A 346 2.29 5.40 1.81
N PRO A 347 1.65 5.74 0.68
CA PRO A 347 1.93 6.87 -0.21
C PRO A 347 1.28 8.22 0.17
N VAL A 348 0.68 8.43 1.34
CA VAL A 348 0.02 9.73 1.66
C VAL A 348 0.90 10.96 1.39
N ASN A 349 0.37 11.90 0.58
CA ASN A 349 1.03 13.14 0.15
C ASN A 349 0.27 14.40 0.63
N ASP A 350 -0.38 14.33 1.79
CA ASP A 350 -1.17 15.44 2.32
C ASP A 350 -0.32 16.48 3.10
N ALA A 351 -0.99 17.37 3.84
CA ALA A 351 -0.38 18.45 4.61
C ALA A 351 0.66 19.28 3.81
N ASN A 352 1.95 19.15 4.14
CA ASN A 352 3.05 19.88 3.51
C ASN A 352 3.65 19.17 2.27
N MET A 353 3.15 17.99 1.91
CA MET A 353 3.64 17.15 0.81
C MET A 353 2.76 17.23 -0.44
N ARG A 354 1.79 18.16 -0.49
CA ARG A 354 0.77 18.27 -1.56
C ARG A 354 1.32 18.53 -2.97
N ASP A 355 2.54 19.07 -3.06
CA ASP A 355 3.23 19.27 -4.34
C ASP A 355 3.97 17.99 -4.81
N GLU A 356 4.10 16.98 -3.95
CA GLU A 356 4.74 15.68 -4.24
C GLU A 356 3.72 14.63 -4.72
N MET A 357 4.15 13.64 -5.51
CA MET A 357 3.31 12.56 -6.01
C MET A 357 3.95 11.20 -5.69
N HIS A 358 3.50 10.57 -4.61
CA HIS A 358 4.18 9.43 -3.97
C HIS A 358 3.90 8.08 -4.67
N ILE A 359 4.12 8.01 -5.99
CA ILE A 359 3.79 6.86 -6.84
C ILE A 359 4.91 5.80 -6.98
N GLY A 360 6.01 5.95 -6.26
CA GLY A 360 7.18 5.08 -6.38
C GLY A 360 7.02 3.68 -5.74
N PRO A 361 8.05 2.82 -5.87
CA PRO A 361 8.12 1.59 -5.09
C PRO A 361 8.20 1.86 -3.59
N TYR A 362 7.78 0.88 -2.80
CA TYR A 362 8.05 0.84 -1.37
C TYR A 362 9.54 0.56 -1.11
N LEU A 363 10.20 1.44 -0.35
CA LEU A 363 11.65 1.39 -0.11
C LEU A 363 12.00 1.45 1.39
N HIS A 364 13.21 1.01 1.71
CA HIS A 364 13.85 1.18 3.03
C HIS A 364 13.11 0.58 4.24
N ARG A 365 12.24 -0.42 4.03
CA ARG A 365 11.68 -1.24 5.11
C ARG A 365 12.48 -2.53 5.20
N HIS A 366 13.00 -2.85 6.38
CA HIS A 366 13.98 -3.92 6.54
C HIS A 366 13.41 -5.31 6.18
N PRO A 367 14.09 -6.16 5.37
CA PRO A 367 13.55 -7.46 4.91
C PRO A 367 13.11 -8.43 6.01
N TYR A 368 13.62 -8.26 7.23
CA TYR A 368 13.30 -9.09 8.40
C TYR A 368 12.36 -8.40 9.42
N LEU A 369 11.73 -7.28 9.06
CA LEU A 369 10.85 -6.51 9.96
C LEU A 369 9.74 -7.37 10.58
N TYR A 370 9.20 -8.32 9.81
CA TYR A 370 8.15 -9.28 10.21
C TYR A 370 8.49 -10.14 11.45
N LEU A 371 9.77 -10.27 11.81
CA LEU A 371 10.17 -10.96 13.04
C LEU A 371 9.68 -10.20 14.28
N HIS A 372 9.67 -8.87 14.22
CA HIS A 372 9.38 -8.00 15.36
C HIS A 372 8.18 -7.06 15.18
N SER A 373 7.58 -6.96 13.98
CA SER A 373 6.31 -6.25 13.74
C SER A 373 5.11 -7.21 13.60
N ASN A 374 3.89 -6.68 13.77
CA ASN A 374 2.66 -7.39 13.38
C ASN A 374 2.27 -7.15 11.92
N GLY A 375 2.78 -6.08 11.31
CA GLY A 375 2.62 -5.79 9.89
C GLY A 375 2.72 -4.31 9.56
N VAL A 376 2.11 -3.92 8.43
CA VAL A 376 1.99 -2.52 8.00
C VAL A 376 0.58 -2.26 7.46
N ILE A 377 0.06 -1.10 7.83
CA ILE A 377 -1.12 -0.44 7.28
C ILE A 377 -0.65 0.85 6.61
N ALA A 378 -0.73 0.93 5.29
CA ALA A 378 -0.26 2.06 4.50
C ALA A 378 -1.30 3.18 4.46
N ASN A 379 -0.92 4.41 4.78
CA ASN A 379 -1.78 5.58 4.65
C ASN A 379 -1.81 6.04 3.19
N VAL A 380 -3.00 6.13 2.61
CA VAL A 380 -3.21 6.36 1.18
C VAL A 380 -3.25 7.84 0.82
N MET A 381 -3.09 8.18 -0.47
CA MET A 381 -3.35 9.53 -0.96
C MET A 381 -4.86 9.78 -1.15
N GLU A 382 -5.25 11.05 -1.30
CA GLU A 382 -6.57 11.40 -1.85
C GLU A 382 -6.77 10.92 -3.30
N TYR A 383 -5.68 10.55 -3.99
CA TYR A 383 -5.63 9.99 -5.34
C TYR A 383 -5.69 8.45 -5.32
N PRO A 384 -6.85 7.81 -5.52
CA PRO A 384 -7.00 6.36 -5.40
C PRO A 384 -6.23 5.56 -6.46
N GLU A 385 -6.26 5.95 -7.74
CA GLU A 385 -5.56 5.16 -8.78
C GLU A 385 -4.04 5.31 -8.68
N ALA A 386 -3.55 6.53 -8.45
CA ALA A 386 -2.14 6.80 -8.24
C ALA A 386 -1.60 6.05 -7.00
N SER A 387 -2.39 5.96 -5.92
CA SER A 387 -2.03 5.18 -4.73
C SER A 387 -1.80 3.71 -5.05
N LEU A 388 -2.54 3.11 -6.00
CA LEU A 388 -2.43 1.69 -6.32
C LEU A 388 -1.04 1.29 -6.83
N LEU A 389 -0.31 2.19 -7.50
CA LEU A 389 1.06 1.93 -7.95
C LEU A 389 1.95 1.54 -6.77
N SER A 390 2.00 2.39 -5.76
CA SER A 390 2.81 2.19 -4.55
C SER A 390 2.24 1.06 -3.69
N LEU A 391 0.91 1.00 -3.50
CA LEU A 391 0.23 0.01 -2.67
C LEU A 391 0.39 -1.43 -3.18
N LEU A 392 0.46 -1.65 -4.50
CA LEU A 392 0.78 -2.97 -5.06
C LEU A 392 2.20 -3.41 -4.66
N THR A 393 3.17 -2.50 -4.66
CA THR A 393 4.53 -2.83 -4.20
C THR A 393 4.60 -3.11 -2.70
N ILE A 394 3.80 -2.37 -1.91
CA ILE A 394 3.61 -2.64 -0.48
C ILE A 394 3.03 -4.04 -0.30
N ALA A 395 2.00 -4.45 -1.04
CA ALA A 395 1.42 -5.79 -0.95
C ALA A 395 2.47 -6.90 -1.18
N HIS A 396 3.34 -6.75 -2.19
CA HIS A 396 4.43 -7.69 -2.47
C HIS A 396 5.44 -7.78 -1.32
N TYR A 397 5.88 -6.63 -0.77
CA TYR A 397 6.76 -6.59 0.39
C TYR A 397 6.13 -7.21 1.64
N LEU A 398 4.87 -6.90 1.96
CA LEU A 398 4.21 -7.40 3.16
C LEU A 398 3.91 -8.91 3.09
N TRP A 399 3.77 -9.45 1.89
CA TRP A 399 3.65 -10.89 1.68
C TRP A 399 5.01 -11.60 1.85
N ASN A 400 6.05 -11.19 1.10
CA ASN A 400 7.38 -11.80 1.18
C ASN A 400 8.52 -10.75 1.13
N PRO A 401 8.86 -10.12 2.28
CA PRO A 401 9.84 -9.03 2.35
C PRO A 401 11.29 -9.50 2.12
N VAL A 402 11.55 -10.81 2.16
CA VAL A 402 12.89 -11.40 1.94
C VAL A 402 13.20 -11.58 0.45
N LYS A 403 12.17 -11.67 -0.40
CA LYS A 403 12.29 -11.80 -1.86
C LYS A 403 11.81 -10.56 -2.63
N TYR A 404 11.31 -9.56 -1.93
CA TYR A 404 10.87 -8.31 -2.51
C TYR A 404 12.02 -7.60 -3.26
N ASP A 405 11.84 -7.44 -4.57
CA ASP A 405 12.63 -6.54 -5.41
C ASP A 405 11.77 -5.33 -5.77
N ALA A 406 12.23 -4.13 -5.40
CA ALA A 406 11.49 -2.89 -5.59
C ALA A 406 11.23 -2.57 -7.08
N LYS A 407 12.18 -2.86 -7.97
CA LYS A 407 12.11 -2.51 -9.39
C LYS A 407 11.15 -3.44 -10.13
N GLU A 408 11.30 -4.76 -9.94
CA GLU A 408 10.41 -5.75 -10.57
C GLU A 408 8.98 -5.64 -10.01
N SER A 409 8.85 -5.39 -8.70
CA SER A 409 7.57 -5.12 -8.07
C SER A 409 6.89 -3.87 -8.64
N PHE A 410 7.63 -2.77 -8.83
CA PHE A 410 7.07 -1.54 -9.40
C PHE A 410 6.69 -1.71 -10.86
N ARG A 411 7.52 -2.39 -11.66
CA ARG A 411 7.19 -2.77 -13.04
C ARG A 411 5.88 -3.56 -13.10
N SER A 412 5.69 -4.54 -12.20
CA SER A 412 4.44 -5.29 -12.08
C SER A 412 3.24 -4.40 -11.71
N ALA A 413 3.43 -3.39 -10.86
CA ALA A 413 2.38 -2.44 -10.48
C ALA A 413 1.99 -1.54 -11.66
N VAL A 414 2.97 -0.99 -12.38
CA VAL A 414 2.76 -0.18 -13.60
C VAL A 414 2.02 -0.99 -14.67
N LEU A 415 2.43 -2.23 -14.95
CA LEU A 415 1.71 -3.11 -15.89
C LEU A 415 0.25 -3.35 -15.48
N THR A 416 -0.04 -3.43 -14.17
CA THR A 416 -1.39 -3.67 -13.64
C THR A 416 -2.30 -2.43 -13.72
N ILE A 417 -1.74 -1.23 -13.50
CA ILE A 417 -2.51 0.01 -13.28
C ILE A 417 -2.49 0.95 -14.49
N VAL A 418 -1.38 1.01 -15.23
CA VAL A 418 -1.18 1.82 -16.44
C VAL A 418 -1.50 1.00 -17.71
N GLY A 419 -1.14 -0.28 -17.70
CA GLY A 419 -1.27 -1.20 -18.85
C GLY A 419 -0.02 -1.26 -19.73
N GLU A 420 0.13 -2.37 -20.47
CA GLU A 420 1.34 -2.68 -21.25
C GLU A 420 1.74 -1.59 -22.26
N GLU A 421 0.77 -1.01 -22.96
CA GLU A 421 0.99 -0.02 -24.03
C GLU A 421 1.83 1.19 -23.59
N ARG A 422 1.69 1.61 -22.33
CA ARG A 422 2.35 2.82 -21.78
C ARG A 422 3.27 2.52 -20.61
N ALA A 423 3.55 1.25 -20.31
CA ALA A 423 4.32 0.85 -19.16
C ALA A 423 5.77 1.39 -19.18
N GLU A 424 6.49 1.29 -20.31
CA GLU A 424 7.89 1.77 -20.38
C GLU A 424 8.00 3.30 -20.29
N ALA A 425 7.11 4.03 -20.98
CA ALA A 425 7.01 5.49 -20.87
C ALA A 425 6.73 5.91 -19.42
N PHE A 426 5.80 5.23 -18.75
CA PHE A 426 5.47 5.50 -17.36
C PHE A 426 6.63 5.21 -16.41
N MET A 427 7.32 4.07 -16.57
CA MET A 427 8.48 3.72 -15.74
C MET A 427 9.52 4.85 -15.77
N LYS A 428 9.91 5.32 -16.97
CA LYS A 428 10.90 6.41 -17.14
C LYS A 428 10.47 7.73 -16.54
N LEU A 429 9.19 8.09 -16.65
CA LEU A 429 8.67 9.38 -16.21
C LEU A 429 8.32 9.42 -14.73
N SER A 430 8.01 8.26 -14.14
CA SER A 430 7.76 8.16 -12.70
C SER A 430 8.97 8.63 -11.88
N ASP A 431 10.20 8.43 -12.37
CA ASP A 431 11.45 8.94 -11.79
C ASP A 431 11.52 10.48 -11.69
N CYS A 432 10.75 11.20 -12.50
CA CYS A 432 10.69 12.67 -12.47
C CYS A 432 9.70 13.21 -11.43
N ILE A 433 8.74 12.40 -10.97
CA ILE A 433 7.61 12.85 -10.13
C ILE A 433 7.42 12.05 -8.84
N ASN A 434 8.19 10.97 -8.61
CA ASN A 434 8.03 10.08 -7.46
C ASN A 434 8.60 10.59 -6.11
N GLN A 435 8.76 11.91 -5.93
CA GLN A 435 9.27 12.46 -4.68
C GLN A 435 8.44 12.02 -3.50
N SER A 436 9.13 11.67 -2.42
CA SER A 436 8.51 11.29 -1.15
C SER A 436 9.56 11.21 -0.05
N ALA A 437 9.12 10.95 1.18
CA ALA A 437 10.01 10.55 2.27
C ALA A 437 10.88 9.30 1.94
N LEU A 438 10.46 8.47 0.97
CA LEU A 438 11.18 7.24 0.56
C LEU A 438 12.13 7.47 -0.63
N SER A 439 11.86 8.50 -1.43
CA SER A 439 12.66 8.92 -2.59
C SER A 439 12.83 10.45 -2.53
N PRO A 440 13.71 10.97 -1.66
CA PRO A 440 13.86 12.41 -1.44
C PRO A 440 14.70 13.11 -2.53
N LEU A 441 15.27 12.36 -3.47
CA LEU A 441 16.04 12.87 -4.60
C LEU A 441 15.56 12.21 -5.91
N PRO A 442 14.47 12.72 -6.51
CA PRO A 442 14.02 12.30 -7.84
C PRO A 442 14.89 12.90 -8.95
N GLY A 443 14.56 12.56 -10.21
CA GLY A 443 15.31 12.95 -11.41
C GLY A 443 16.05 11.77 -12.07
N GLY A 444 16.23 10.67 -11.32
CA GLY A 444 16.54 9.32 -11.80
C GLY A 444 17.47 9.20 -13.02
N GLU A 445 17.01 8.49 -14.05
CA GLU A 445 17.80 8.23 -15.25
C GLU A 445 18.15 9.52 -16.01
N LEU A 446 17.25 10.49 -16.19
CA LEU A 446 17.57 11.70 -16.96
C LEU A 446 18.67 12.54 -16.29
N LEU A 447 18.65 12.67 -14.96
CA LEU A 447 19.73 13.33 -14.22
C LEU A 447 21.04 12.54 -14.33
N THR A 448 20.99 11.21 -14.37
CA THR A 448 22.16 10.37 -14.60
C THR A 448 22.74 10.58 -16.00
N GLN A 449 21.88 10.61 -17.03
CA GLN A 449 22.26 10.93 -18.42
C GLN A 449 22.88 12.34 -18.52
N TRP A 450 22.35 13.33 -17.78
CA TRP A 450 22.95 14.66 -17.66
C TRP A 450 24.34 14.64 -17.01
N LEU A 451 24.50 13.95 -15.88
CA LEU A 451 25.78 13.88 -15.17
C LEU A 451 26.86 13.14 -15.97
N ASP A 452 26.50 12.09 -16.72
CA ASP A 452 27.41 11.45 -17.67
C ASP A 452 27.71 12.36 -18.88
N HIS A 453 26.74 13.15 -19.33
CA HIS A 453 26.94 14.12 -20.40
C HIS A 453 27.90 15.25 -20.02
N GLN A 454 27.78 15.82 -18.80
CA GLN A 454 28.67 16.87 -18.29
C GLN A 454 30.15 16.50 -18.35
N ARG A 455 30.49 15.23 -18.08
CA ARG A 455 31.87 14.71 -18.06
C ARG A 455 32.59 14.88 -19.40
N ILE A 456 31.85 15.08 -20.49
CA ILE A 456 32.36 15.11 -21.87
C ILE A 456 31.84 16.30 -22.70
N TRP A 457 31.04 17.21 -22.13
CA TRP A 457 30.43 18.34 -22.84
C TRP A 457 31.44 19.20 -23.63
N HIS A 458 32.56 19.57 -23.00
CA HIS A 458 33.61 20.42 -23.59
C HIS A 458 34.46 19.76 -24.70
N LEU A 459 34.08 18.56 -25.19
CA LEU A 459 34.89 17.79 -26.14
C LEU A 459 34.29 17.67 -27.55
N ASP A 460 32.96 17.81 -27.73
CA ASP A 460 32.30 17.59 -29.04
C ASP A 460 30.86 18.13 -29.12
N GLN A 461 30.55 18.93 -30.16
CA GLN A 461 29.18 19.36 -30.52
C GLN A 461 28.22 18.18 -30.72
N GLN A 462 28.70 17.03 -31.20
CA GLN A 462 27.89 15.82 -31.38
C GLN A 462 27.32 15.30 -30.04
N THR A 463 27.91 15.70 -28.90
CA THR A 463 27.47 15.25 -27.58
C THR A 463 26.25 16.05 -27.10
N SER A 464 26.25 17.38 -27.26
CA SER A 464 25.07 18.21 -26.94
C SER A 464 23.84 17.78 -27.74
N SER A 465 24.02 17.46 -29.03
CA SER A 465 22.95 16.91 -29.87
C SER A 465 22.37 15.59 -29.33
N LYS A 466 23.19 14.71 -28.71
CA LYS A 466 22.70 13.44 -28.13
C LYS A 466 21.80 13.68 -26.93
N PHE A 467 22.19 14.56 -26.02
CA PHE A 467 21.36 14.87 -24.85
C PHE A 467 20.07 15.58 -25.24
N LYS A 468 20.11 16.49 -26.22
CA LYS A 468 18.89 17.08 -26.80
C LYS A 468 17.91 15.99 -27.26
N THR A 469 18.38 14.99 -28.03
CA THR A 469 17.53 13.87 -28.47
C THR A 469 16.98 13.02 -27.32
N ILE A 470 17.70 12.88 -26.21
CA ILE A 470 17.17 12.23 -24.99
C ILE A 470 16.01 13.05 -24.41
N VAL A 471 16.16 14.38 -24.29
CA VAL A 471 15.11 15.27 -23.77
C VAL A 471 13.88 15.30 -24.70
N GLU A 472 14.07 15.35 -26.02
CA GLU A 472 13.00 15.25 -27.04
C GLU A 472 12.22 13.92 -26.90
N HIS A 473 12.92 12.81 -26.61
CA HIS A 473 12.30 11.49 -26.39
C HIS A 473 11.47 11.46 -25.10
N TYR A 474 12.01 11.97 -23.98
CA TYR A 474 11.29 12.09 -22.71
C TYR A 474 10.02 12.94 -22.84
N GLN A 475 10.09 14.07 -23.57
CA GLN A 475 8.93 14.95 -23.79
C GLN A 475 7.84 14.26 -24.63
N THR A 476 8.25 13.47 -25.62
CA THR A 476 7.34 12.66 -26.43
C THR A 476 6.62 11.63 -25.56
N GLU A 477 7.36 10.84 -24.77
CA GLU A 477 6.78 9.85 -23.85
C GLU A 477 5.84 10.50 -22.81
N ALA A 478 6.16 11.71 -22.33
CA ALA A 478 5.32 12.43 -21.37
C ALA A 478 4.00 12.89 -21.99
N THR A 479 4.07 13.41 -23.21
CA THR A 479 2.88 13.77 -24.00
C THR A 479 2.00 12.55 -24.27
N GLU A 480 2.60 11.40 -24.53
CA GLU A 480 1.88 10.14 -24.75
C GLU A 480 1.18 9.60 -23.48
N LEU A 481 1.71 9.85 -22.28
CA LEU A 481 1.01 9.47 -21.04
C LEU A 481 -0.33 10.21 -20.86
N LEU A 482 -0.49 11.41 -21.42
CA LEU A 482 -1.79 12.11 -21.46
C LEU A 482 -2.84 11.39 -22.33
N MET A 483 -2.48 10.30 -23.02
CA MET A 483 -3.38 9.44 -23.78
C MET A 483 -3.61 8.05 -23.14
N MET A 484 -3.07 7.78 -21.94
CA MET A 484 -3.18 6.47 -21.29
C MET A 484 -4.62 5.98 -21.10
N GLY A 485 -4.83 4.66 -21.17
CA GLY A 485 -6.16 4.03 -21.13
C GLY A 485 -6.89 4.18 -19.78
N ASN A 486 -6.15 4.16 -18.66
CA ASN A 486 -6.70 4.40 -17.34
C ASN A 486 -7.08 5.88 -17.16
N LYS A 487 -8.37 6.19 -17.35
CA LYS A 487 -8.87 7.57 -17.35
C LYS A 487 -8.70 8.29 -16.02
N LYS A 488 -9.01 7.60 -14.91
CA LYS A 488 -8.95 8.19 -13.57
C LYS A 488 -7.50 8.43 -13.15
N LEU A 489 -6.59 7.46 -13.38
CA LEU A 489 -5.16 7.67 -13.17
C LEU A 489 -4.61 8.86 -13.98
N ARG A 490 -5.00 8.96 -15.25
CA ARG A 490 -4.62 10.10 -16.10
C ARG A 490 -5.11 11.41 -15.52
N GLU A 491 -6.36 11.48 -15.07
CA GLU A 491 -6.96 12.69 -14.48
C GLU A 491 -6.26 13.09 -13.18
N GLU A 492 -5.89 12.13 -12.34
CA GLU A 492 -5.11 12.34 -11.11
C GLU A 492 -3.69 12.83 -11.40
N LEU A 493 -2.95 12.17 -12.31
CA LEU A 493 -1.55 12.50 -12.60
C LEU A 493 -1.36 13.68 -13.57
N LYS A 494 -2.44 14.15 -14.22
CA LYS A 494 -2.38 15.18 -15.26
C LYS A 494 -1.57 16.42 -14.86
N PRO A 495 -1.75 17.05 -13.67
CA PRO A 495 -1.00 18.24 -13.31
C PRO A 495 0.51 18.02 -13.27
N TRP A 496 0.95 16.88 -12.73
CA TRP A 496 2.38 16.50 -12.66
C TRP A 496 2.96 16.17 -14.04
N ILE A 497 2.19 15.50 -14.91
CA ILE A 497 2.62 15.20 -16.29
C ILE A 497 2.72 16.48 -17.13
N GLU A 498 1.75 17.38 -17.05
CA GLU A 498 1.79 18.67 -17.76
C GLU A 498 2.98 19.53 -17.28
N GLN A 499 3.25 19.57 -15.98
CA GLN A 499 4.42 20.27 -15.43
C GLN A 499 5.74 19.70 -15.96
N VAL A 500 5.91 18.38 -15.99
CA VAL A 500 7.11 17.73 -16.57
C VAL A 500 7.27 18.05 -18.06
N ILE A 501 6.17 18.12 -18.84
CA ILE A 501 6.21 18.53 -20.25
C ILE A 501 6.67 19.99 -20.39
N GLU A 502 6.16 20.90 -19.55
CA GLU A 502 6.60 22.31 -19.52
C GLU A 502 8.09 22.45 -19.13
N ASP A 503 8.56 21.67 -18.15
CA ASP A 503 9.95 21.70 -17.72
C ASP A 503 10.92 21.08 -18.77
N LEU A 504 10.50 20.02 -19.46
CA LEU A 504 11.24 19.44 -20.57
C LEU A 504 11.30 20.40 -21.77
N GLN A 505 10.22 21.15 -22.05
CA GLN A 505 10.23 22.19 -23.08
C GLN A 505 11.23 23.29 -22.73
N TYR A 506 11.22 23.78 -21.49
CA TYR A 506 12.17 24.79 -21.03
C TYR A 506 13.64 24.34 -21.19
N LEU A 507 13.95 23.08 -20.87
CA LEU A 507 15.28 22.51 -21.10
C LEU A 507 15.62 22.43 -22.60
N LEU A 508 14.67 22.08 -23.46
CA LEU A 508 14.85 22.08 -24.92
C LEU A 508 15.05 23.48 -25.50
N ASP A 509 14.38 24.50 -24.97
CA ASP A 509 14.52 25.90 -25.41
C ASP A 509 15.94 26.42 -25.09
N VAL A 510 16.46 26.11 -23.90
CA VAL A 510 17.86 26.43 -23.52
C VAL A 510 18.87 25.67 -24.36
N LEU A 511 18.64 24.37 -24.63
CA LEU A 511 19.51 23.56 -25.50
C LEU A 511 19.47 23.97 -26.99
N GLN A 512 18.49 24.79 -27.39
CA GLN A 512 18.33 25.29 -28.77
C GLN A 512 18.76 26.74 -28.96
N ALA A 513 19.03 27.48 -27.88
CA ALA A 513 19.48 28.86 -27.96
C ALA A 513 20.83 28.97 -28.70
N ASP A 514 20.89 29.86 -29.68
CA ASP A 514 22.09 30.10 -30.52
C ASP A 514 23.17 30.92 -29.77
N SER A 515 22.85 31.45 -28.59
CA SER A 515 23.76 32.30 -27.81
C SER A 515 23.50 32.30 -26.30
N PHE A 516 24.53 32.68 -25.53
CA PHE A 516 24.43 32.89 -24.08
C PHE A 516 23.36 33.92 -23.69
N ASP A 517 23.25 35.03 -24.43
CA ASP A 517 22.25 36.08 -24.17
C ASP A 517 20.81 35.56 -24.36
N GLU A 518 20.61 34.64 -25.30
CA GLU A 518 19.33 33.96 -25.52
C GLU A 518 19.02 32.93 -24.42
N MET A 519 20.00 32.15 -23.96
CA MET A 519 19.85 31.28 -22.79
C MET A 519 19.47 32.07 -21.52
N GLU A 520 20.12 33.22 -21.28
CA GLU A 520 19.75 34.13 -20.19
C GLU A 520 18.32 34.70 -20.35
N LYS A 521 17.88 34.98 -21.58
CA LYS A 521 16.53 35.49 -21.86
C LYS A 521 15.47 34.43 -21.53
N VAL A 522 15.62 33.21 -22.04
CA VAL A 522 14.70 32.08 -21.79
C VAL A 522 14.59 31.80 -20.28
N THR A 523 15.72 31.84 -19.57
CA THR A 523 15.77 31.65 -18.10
C THR A 523 15.02 32.76 -17.35
N LYS A 524 15.14 34.03 -17.77
CA LYS A 524 14.39 35.14 -17.16
C LYS A 524 12.88 35.01 -17.41
N GLU A 525 12.48 34.63 -18.63
CA GLU A 525 11.08 34.41 -18.99
C GLU A 525 10.46 33.24 -18.19
N ARG A 526 11.23 32.19 -17.87
CA ARG A 526 10.79 31.08 -16.99
C ARG A 526 10.54 31.54 -15.54
N HIS A 527 11.41 32.38 -14.98
CA HIS A 527 11.29 32.84 -13.59
C HIS A 527 10.09 33.76 -13.31
N GLU A 528 9.42 34.30 -14.33
CA GLU A 528 8.19 35.10 -14.17
C GLU A 528 6.91 34.24 -14.07
N LEU A 529 7.02 32.90 -14.19
CA LEU A 529 5.90 31.96 -14.09
C LEU A 529 5.81 31.30 -12.70
N ASP A 530 5.07 31.91 -11.78
CA ASP A 530 4.68 31.28 -10.50
C ASP A 530 3.77 30.05 -10.75
N ARG A 531 4.32 28.82 -10.66
CA ARG A 531 3.57 27.56 -10.80
C ARG A 531 4.07 26.43 -9.89
N VAL A 532 3.22 25.40 -9.78
CA VAL A 532 3.45 24.16 -9.04
C VAL A 532 4.79 23.57 -9.43
N LYS A 533 5.66 23.30 -8.46
CA LYS A 533 6.93 22.63 -8.72
C LYS A 533 6.67 21.13 -8.83
N ALA A 534 7.05 20.52 -9.96
CA ALA A 534 7.34 19.10 -9.99
C ALA A 534 8.60 18.86 -9.14
N LEU A 535 8.41 18.79 -7.83
CA LEU A 535 9.46 18.50 -6.87
C LEU A 535 10.11 17.17 -7.27
N GLY A 536 11.34 17.24 -7.76
CA GLY A 536 12.07 16.08 -8.28
C GLY A 536 12.63 16.22 -9.68
N PHE A 537 12.06 17.08 -10.51
CA PHE A 537 12.69 17.46 -11.75
C PHE A 537 13.57 18.70 -11.49
N PHE A 538 14.84 18.65 -11.88
CA PHE A 538 15.81 19.73 -11.64
C PHE A 538 16.24 20.43 -12.94
N PRO A 539 15.31 20.95 -13.76
CA PRO A 539 15.67 21.61 -15.03
C PRO A 539 16.50 22.86 -14.75
N ASP A 540 16.19 23.61 -13.70
CA ASP A 540 16.93 24.80 -13.27
C ASP A 540 18.40 24.50 -12.92
N LEU A 541 18.69 23.33 -12.33
CA LEU A 541 20.06 22.91 -12.03
C LEU A 541 20.81 22.64 -13.34
N ILE A 542 20.21 21.81 -14.21
CA ILE A 542 20.77 21.45 -15.52
C ILE A 542 21.03 22.72 -16.35
N VAL A 543 20.05 23.62 -16.44
CA VAL A 543 20.15 24.90 -17.17
C VAL A 543 21.20 25.82 -16.55
N SER A 544 21.25 25.96 -15.22
CA SER A 544 22.27 26.77 -14.55
C SER A 544 23.69 26.26 -14.84
N GLU A 545 23.86 24.94 -14.90
CA GLU A 545 25.14 24.31 -15.25
C GLU A 545 25.47 24.49 -16.73
N ILE A 546 24.52 24.30 -17.67
CA ILE A 546 24.70 24.61 -19.11
C ILE A 546 25.18 26.05 -19.29
N ILE A 547 24.45 27.02 -18.73
CA ILE A 547 24.76 28.45 -18.81
C ILE A 547 26.14 28.74 -18.20
N GLY A 548 26.46 28.10 -17.06
CA GLY A 548 27.76 28.22 -16.39
C GLY A 548 28.94 27.57 -17.14
N MET A 549 28.67 26.64 -18.07
CA MET A 549 29.65 26.05 -18.97
C MET A 549 29.82 26.92 -20.22
N THR A 550 28.74 27.31 -20.90
CA THR A 550 28.75 28.21 -22.07
C THR A 550 29.41 29.56 -21.77
N ARG A 551 29.31 30.08 -20.54
CA ARG A 551 29.98 31.33 -20.12
C ARG A 551 31.50 31.26 -20.02
N LYS A 552 32.09 30.05 -20.00
CA LYS A 552 33.54 29.83 -19.82
C LYS A 552 34.27 29.60 -21.15
N GLU A 553 33.53 29.37 -22.23
CA GLU A 553 34.00 29.23 -23.61
C GLU A 553 34.05 30.61 -24.31
#